data_AF-A0A845ZPD0-F1
#
_entry.id   AF-A0A845ZPD0-F1
#
_cell.length_a   1.000
_cell.length_b   1.000
_cell.length_c   1.000
_cell.angle_alpha   90.00
_cell.angle_beta   90.00
_cell.angle_gamma   90.00
#
_symmetry.space_group_name_H-M   'P 1'
#
loop_
_entity.id
_entity.type
_entity.pdbx_description
1 polymer ?
#
loop_
_entity_poly.entity_id
_entity_poly.type
_entity_poly.pdbx_seq_one_letter_code
_entity_poly.pdbx_strand_id
1 'polypeptide(L)' 'METIRRLGPPLETDRWIYRIVVTALGGTMLVTVTGAIGLAVAGKDVPDILVGIGTGSLGSLAGLLAPAPSRD' A
#
# COMPACT_ATOMS: atom_id res chain seq x y z
N MET A 1 18.92 22.63 -17.36
CA MET A 1 17.79 21.68 -17.49
C MET A 1 18.22 20.24 -17.78
N GLU A 2 19.50 19.96 -18.10
CA GLU A 2 19.99 18.63 -18.45
C GLU A 2 20.36 17.74 -17.24
N THR A 3 20.61 18.35 -16.08
CA THR A 3 21.01 17.66 -14.83
C THR A 3 19.91 16.79 -14.23
N ILE A 4 18.63 17.16 -14.43
CA ILE A 4 17.45 16.45 -13.87
C ILE A 4 17.22 15.10 -14.59
N ARG A 5 17.72 14.94 -15.83
CA ARG A 5 17.58 13.73 -16.64
C ARG A 5 18.58 12.62 -16.31
N ARG A 6 19.70 12.95 -15.62
CA ARG A 6 20.75 11.99 -15.24
C ARG A 6 20.55 11.36 -13.86
N LEU A 7 19.58 11.86 -13.09
CA LEU A 7 19.03 11.12 -11.97
C LEU A 7 18.20 9.99 -12.58
N GLY A 8 18.82 8.83 -12.82
CA GLY A 8 18.07 7.60 -13.07
C GLY A 8 16.94 7.48 -12.04
N PRO A 9 15.77 6.91 -12.40
CA PRO A 9 14.53 7.08 -11.66
C PRO A 9 14.79 6.99 -10.15
N PRO A 10 14.66 8.10 -9.39
CA PRO A 10 15.01 8.13 -7.96
C PRO A 10 14.19 7.13 -7.13
N LEU A 11 13.13 6.59 -7.75
CA LEU A 11 12.21 5.59 -7.24
C LEU A 11 12.77 4.15 -7.25
N GLU A 12 13.73 3.83 -8.12
CA GLU A 12 14.24 2.45 -8.26
C GLU A 12 15.38 2.10 -7.30
N THR A 13 16.12 3.09 -6.81
CA THR A 13 17.32 2.85 -5.98
C THR A 13 17.02 2.88 -4.48
N ASP A 14 15.91 3.50 -4.06
CA ASP A 14 15.69 3.77 -2.64
C ASP A 14 14.82 2.71 -1.95
N ARG A 15 15.48 1.62 -1.53
CA ARG A 15 14.86 0.55 -0.72
C ARG A 15 14.19 1.09 0.55
N TRP A 16 14.59 2.27 1.03
CA TRP A 16 14.01 2.88 2.22
C TRP A 16 12.59 3.38 1.95
N ILE A 17 12.37 4.03 0.80
CA ILE A 17 11.04 4.46 0.34
C ILE A 17 10.14 3.23 0.15
N TYR A 18 10.63 2.18 -0.53
CA TYR A 18 9.88 0.94 -0.69
C TYR A 18 9.45 0.35 0.67
N ARG A 19 10.38 0.27 1.64
CA ARG A 19 10.05 -0.25 2.99
C ARG A 19 9.03 0.61 3.71
N ILE A 20 9.12 1.95 3.64
CA ILE A 20 8.15 2.84 4.29
C ILE A 20 6.77 2.67 3.70
N VAL A 21 6.66 2.65 2.38
CA VAL A 21 5.37 2.47 1.69
C VAL A 21 4.77 1.11 2.05
N VAL A 22 5.53 0.01 1.92
CA VAL A 22 5.03 -1.34 2.24
C VAL A 22 4.65 -1.48 3.72
N THR A 23 5.44 -0.92 4.64
CA THR A 23 5.12 -0.98 6.08
C THR A 23 3.93 -0.11 6.46
N ALA A 24 3.78 1.09 5.87
CA ALA A 24 2.63 1.96 6.09
C ALA A 24 1.33 1.35 5.52
N LEU A 25 1.36 0.82 4.30
CA LEU A 25 0.20 0.17 3.69
C LEU A 25 -0.15 -1.14 4.39
N GLY A 26 0.84 -1.97 4.69
CA GLY A 26 0.65 -3.21 5.45
C GLY A 26 0.10 -2.93 6.86
N GLY A 27 0.62 -1.91 7.55
CA GLY A 27 0.11 -1.47 8.84
C GLY A 27 -1.34 -0.98 8.75
N THR A 28 -1.68 -0.17 7.75
CA THR A 28 -3.05 0.31 7.51
C THR A 28 -4.01 -0.85 7.26
N MET A 29 -3.60 -1.83 6.47
CA MET A 29 -4.37 -3.04 6.23
C MET A 29 -4.59 -3.85 7.52
N LEU A 30 -3.55 -4.05 8.33
CA LEU A 30 -3.69 -4.75 9.61
C LEU A 30 -4.64 -4.03 10.56
N VAL A 31 -4.53 -2.71 10.67
CA VAL A 31 -5.40 -1.87 11.51
C VAL A 31 -6.84 -1.91 11.04
N THR A 32 -7.09 -1.80 9.73
CA THR A 32 -8.46 -1.87 9.19
C THR A 32 -9.09 -3.24 9.39
N VAL A 33 -8.33 -4.34 9.20
CA VAL A 33 -8.83 -5.70 9.45
C VAL A 33 -9.10 -5.94 10.93
N THR A 34 -8.15 -5.62 11.82
CA THR A 34 -8.37 -5.78 13.28
C THR A 34 -9.46 -4.88 13.80
N GLY A 35 -9.57 -3.64 13.30
CA GLY A 35 -10.67 -2.72 13.61
C GLY A 35 -12.03 -3.26 13.14
N ALA A 36 -12.10 -3.82 11.93
CA ALA A 36 -13.33 -4.43 11.40
C ALA A 36 -13.77 -5.62 12.24
N ILE A 37 -12.83 -6.51 12.60
CA ILE A 37 -13.09 -7.67 13.46
C ILE A 37 -13.57 -7.21 14.84
N GLY A 38 -12.90 -6.22 15.45
CA GLY A 38 -13.31 -5.69 16.75
C GLY A 38 -14.71 -5.07 16.73
N LEU A 39 -15.05 -4.37 15.65
CA LEU A 39 -16.36 -3.75 15.49
C LEU A 39 -17.47 -4.78 15.25
N ALA A 40 -17.19 -5.82 14.47
CA ALA A 40 -18.08 -6.96 14.24
C ALA A 40 -18.34 -7.75 15.53
N VAL A 41 -17.31 -8.01 16.35
CA VAL A 41 -17.46 -8.66 17.66
C VAL A 41 -18.27 -7.80 18.62
N ALA A 42 -18.16 -6.47 18.53
CA ALA A 42 -18.98 -5.53 19.29
C ALA A 42 -20.43 -5.41 18.78
N GLY A 43 -20.83 -6.19 17.77
CA GLY A 43 -22.16 -6.16 17.17
C GLY A 43 -22.49 -4.85 16.47
N LYS A 44 -21.48 -4.08 16.06
CA LYS A 44 -21.64 -2.84 15.32
C LYS A 44 -21.38 -3.07 13.83
N ASP A 45 -22.11 -2.36 13.00
CA ASP A 45 -21.88 -2.38 11.56
C ASP A 45 -20.48 -1.87 11.23
N VAL A 46 -19.83 -2.56 10.31
CA VAL A 46 -18.51 -2.17 9.80
C VAL A 46 -18.71 -1.07 8.77
N PRO A 47 -18.18 0.15 8.98
CA PRO A 47 -18.40 1.24 8.04
C PRO A 47 -17.71 0.96 6.70
N ASP A 48 -18.39 1.24 5.60
CA ASP A 48 -17.88 0.99 4.24
C ASP A 48 -16.55 1.71 3.96
N ILE A 49 -16.33 2.86 4.59
CA ILE A 49 -15.06 3.60 4.49
C ILE A 49 -13.89 2.75 5.04
N LEU A 50 -14.09 2.01 6.13
CA LEU A 50 -13.06 1.16 6.72
C LEU A 50 -12.72 -0.01 5.79
N VAL A 51 -13.73 -0.61 5.15
CA VAL A 51 -13.54 -1.64 4.11
C VAL A 51 -12.87 -1.05 2.87
N GLY A 52 -13.23 0.16 2.46
CA GLY A 52 -12.63 0.88 1.34
C GLY A 52 -11.14 1.18 1.55
N ILE A 53 -10.75 1.60 2.75
CA ILE A 53 -9.33 1.82 3.08
C ILE A 53 -8.55 0.49 3.08
N GLY A 54 -9.13 -0.57 3.64
CA GLY A 54 -8.50 -1.89 3.67
C GLY A 54 -8.28 -2.46 2.26
N THR A 55 -9.30 -2.39 1.41
CA THR A 55 -9.24 -2.87 0.01
C THR A 55 -8.35 -2.00 -0.86
N GLY A 56 -8.34 -0.68 -0.67
CA GLY A 56 -7.40 0.23 -1.33
C GLY A 56 -5.94 -0.07 -0.98
N SER A 57 -5.65 -0.30 0.31
CA SER A 57 -4.32 -0.68 0.77
C SER A 57 -3.86 -2.02 0.17
N LEU A 58 -4.76 -3.00 0.11
CA LEU A 58 -4.54 -4.30 -0.56
C LEU A 58 -4.22 -4.13 -2.05
N GLY A 59 -5.02 -3.33 -2.77
CA GLY A 59 -4.83 -3.10 -4.21
C GLY A 59 -3.51 -2.40 -4.52
N SER A 60 -3.10 -1.45 -3.69
CA SER A 60 -1.79 -0.80 -3.82
C SER A 60 -0.64 -1.75 -3.53
N LEU A 61 -0.72 -2.63 -2.53
CA LEU A 61 0.29 -3.67 -2.30
C LEU A 61 0.36 -4.66 -3.47
N ALA A 62 -0.79 -5.09 -4.02
CA ALA A 62 -0.84 -5.93 -5.21
C ALA A 62 -0.20 -5.25 -6.42
N GLY A 63 -0.44 -3.94 -6.61
CA GLY A 63 0.19 -3.16 -7.68
C GLY A 63 1.70 -2.97 -7.50
N LEU A 64 2.17 -2.79 -6.26
CA LEU A 64 3.61 -2.66 -5.94
C LEU A 64 4.38 -3.98 -6.10
N LEU A 65 3.72 -5.12 -5.85
CA LEU A 65 4.31 -6.45 -5.95
C LEU A 65 4.06 -7.11 -7.31
N ALA A 66 3.23 -6.52 -8.16
CA ALA A 66 3.00 -7.03 -9.50
C ALA A 66 4.31 -7.02 -10.29
N PRO A 67 4.69 -8.12 -10.97
CA PRO A 67 5.89 -8.16 -11.76
C PRO A 67 5.83 -7.09 -12.85
N ALA A 68 6.86 -6.26 -12.93
CA ALA A 68 6.98 -5.27 -13.99
C ALA A 68 7.01 -5.99 -15.35
N PRO A 69 6.32 -5.49 -16.39
CA PRO A 69 6.33 -6.11 -17.71
C PRO A 69 7.77 -6.23 -18.22
N SER A 70 8.26 -7.48 -18.32
CA SER A 70 9.50 -7.77 -19.04
C SER A 70 9.26 -7.42 -20.51
N ARG A 71 9.87 -6.32 -20.95
CA ARG A 71 9.93 -5.98 -22.37
C ARG A 71 10.97 -6.88 -23.02
N ASP A 72 10.50 -7.93 -23.68
CA ASP A 72 11.23 -8.54 -24.81
C ASP A 72 11.16 -7.63 -26.04
#